data_AF-A0AAQ1TTI3-F1
#
_entry.id   AF-A0AAQ1TTI3-F1
#
_cell.length_a   1.000
_cell.length_b   1.000
_cell.length_c   1.000
_cell.angle_alpha   90.00
_cell.angle_beta   90.00
_cell.angle_gamma   90.00
#
_symmetry.space_group_name_H-M   'P 1'
#
loop_
_entity.id
_entity.type
_entity.pdbx_description
1 polymer ?
#
loop_
_entity_poly.entity_id
_entity_poly.type
_entity_poly.pdbx_seq_one_letter_code
_entity_poly.pdbx_strand_id
1 'polypeptide(L)'
;MIRFQFTCDHIPDYSVKRMCTVLGLNRSSYYKWKNSAPRRRARLLDDAVVAAEIQTIFDAENGVWGARRITAELNDPTRRDGATTPAKRINRKKVARLMRAQNLFGFQKKRRV
;
A
#
# COMPACT_ATOMS: atom_id res chain seq x y z
N MET A 1 -2.85 -15.37 8.61
CA MET A 1 -4.30 -15.33 8.32
C MET A 1 -4.99 -14.32 9.22
N ILE A 2 -5.84 -13.43 8.69
CA ILE A 2 -6.54 -12.41 9.50
C ILE A 2 -7.78 -13.04 10.13
N ARG A 3 -7.96 -12.93 11.46
CA ARG A 3 -9.10 -13.56 12.18
C ARG A 3 -10.47 -13.11 11.65
N PHE A 4 -10.61 -11.84 11.25
CA PHE A 4 -11.84 -11.32 10.65
C PHE A 4 -12.13 -11.89 9.25
N GLN A 5 -11.09 -12.18 8.46
CA GLN A 5 -11.24 -12.83 7.16
C GLN A 5 -11.78 -14.24 7.35
N PHE A 6 -11.20 -14.99 8.27
CA PHE A 6 -11.66 -16.34 8.62
C PHE A 6 -13.15 -16.37 9.05
N THR A 7 -13.59 -15.41 9.87
CA THR A 7 -15.02 -15.26 10.20
C THR A 7 -15.89 -14.98 8.97
N CYS A 8 -15.38 -14.22 8.00
CA CYS A 8 -16.11 -13.90 6.76
C CYS A 8 -16.22 -15.11 5.82
N ASP A 9 -15.17 -15.93 5.75
CA ASP A 9 -15.11 -17.09 4.87
C ASP A 9 -16.08 -18.20 5.32
N HIS A 10 -16.36 -18.29 6.62
CA HIS A 10 -17.21 -19.33 7.22
C HIS A 10 -18.60 -18.83 7.66
N ILE A 11 -19.08 -17.71 7.10
CA ILE A 11 -20.46 -17.23 7.31
C ILE A 11 -21.52 -18.26 6.87
N PRO A 12 -21.34 -19.02 5.77
CA PRO A 12 -22.35 -19.99 5.34
C PRO A 12 -22.60 -21.09 6.39
N ASP A 13 -21.56 -21.50 7.10
CA ASP A 13 -21.60 -22.64 8.02
C ASP A 13 -21.86 -22.23 9.48
N TYR A 14 -21.45 -21.02 9.89
CA TYR A 14 -21.51 -20.58 11.27
C TYR A 14 -21.98 -19.13 11.43
N SER A 15 -22.73 -18.88 12.51
CA SER A 15 -23.12 -17.52 12.86
C SER A 15 -21.90 -16.67 13.28
N VAL A 16 -21.89 -15.40 12.85
CA VAL A 16 -20.86 -14.41 13.23
C VAL A 16 -20.73 -14.30 14.74
N LYS A 17 -21.84 -14.39 15.49
CA LYS A 17 -21.84 -14.38 16.96
C LYS A 17 -20.97 -15.52 17.52
N ARG A 18 -21.22 -16.76 17.08
CA ARG A 18 -20.49 -17.94 17.55
C ARG A 18 -19.00 -17.84 17.22
N MET A 19 -18.69 -17.47 15.98
CA MET A 19 -17.31 -17.32 15.51
C MET A 19 -16.54 -16.24 16.27
N CYS A 20 -17.15 -15.07 16.48
CA CYS A 20 -16.53 -14.00 17.26
C CYS A 20 -16.28 -14.42 18.71
N THR A 21 -17.20 -15.17 19.33
CA THR A 21 -17.01 -15.69 20.69
C THR A 21 -15.83 -16.66 20.75
N VAL A 22 -15.75 -17.63 19.85
CA VAL A 22 -14.65 -18.63 19.82
C VAL A 22 -13.29 -17.97 19.56
N LEU A 23 -13.24 -16.97 18.68
CA LEU A 23 -11.99 -16.29 18.29
C LEU A 23 -11.60 -15.14 19.24
N GLY A 24 -12.39 -14.86 20.28
CA GLY A 24 -12.15 -13.73 21.19
C GLY A 24 -12.25 -12.36 20.51
N LEU A 25 -13.16 -12.21 19.55
CA LEU A 25 -13.39 -10.98 18.79
C LEU A 25 -14.67 -10.27 19.22
N ASN A 26 -14.68 -8.94 19.15
CA ASN A 26 -15.93 -8.19 19.26
C ASN A 26 -16.67 -8.18 17.90
N ARG A 27 -17.98 -8.43 17.93
CA ARG A 27 -18.86 -8.38 16.75
C ARG A 27 -18.84 -6.99 16.10
N SER A 28 -18.81 -5.92 16.88
CA SER A 28 -18.77 -4.55 16.35
C SER A 28 -17.48 -4.30 15.55
N SER A 29 -16.34 -4.84 16.00
CA SER A 29 -15.07 -4.78 15.29
C SER A 29 -15.11 -5.54 13.96
N TYR A 30 -15.77 -6.71 13.94
CA TYR A 30 -15.96 -7.48 12.70
C TYR A 30 -16.76 -6.68 11.66
N TYR A 31 -17.91 -6.12 12.02
CA TYR A 31 -18.70 -5.33 11.08
C TYR A 31 -17.99 -4.04 10.67
N LYS A 32 -17.25 -3.38 11.58
CA LYS A 32 -16.39 -2.24 11.22
C LYS A 32 -15.33 -2.64 10.18
N TRP A 33 -14.67 -3.78 10.36
CA TRP A 33 -13.70 -4.31 9.40
C TRP A 33 -14.35 -4.65 8.05
N LYS A 34 -15.52 -5.30 8.06
CA LYS A 34 -16.29 -5.64 6.84
C LYS A 34 -16.72 -4.38 6.09
N ASN A 35 -17.30 -3.41 6.79
CA ASN A 35 -17.77 -2.15 6.20
C ASN A 35 -16.61 -1.27 5.71
N SER A 36 -15.41 -1.42 6.26
CA SER A 36 -14.21 -0.73 5.77
C SER A 36 -13.62 -1.34 4.49
N ALA A 37 -14.10 -2.50 4.04
CA ALA A 37 -13.54 -3.21 2.89
C ALA A 37 -13.48 -2.38 1.60
N PRO A 38 -14.53 -1.61 1.21
CA PRO A 38 -14.45 -0.76 0.02
C PRO A 38 -13.34 0.28 0.11
N ARG A 39 -13.18 0.94 1.27
CA ARG A 39 -12.10 1.92 1.50
C ARG A 39 -10.71 1.28 1.45
N ARG A 40 -10.57 0.05 1.96
CA ARG A 40 -9.31 -0.72 1.87
C ARG A 40 -8.99 -1.07 0.41
N ARG A 41 -9.98 -1.53 -0.36
CA ARG A 41 -9.81 -1.83 -1.79
C ARG A 41 -9.42 -0.58 -2.59
N ALA A 42 -10.11 0.54 -2.38
CA ALA A 42 -9.77 1.81 -3.04
C ALA A 42 -8.33 2.24 -2.74
N ARG A 43 -7.88 2.11 -1.49
CA ARG A 43 -6.49 2.39 -1.11
C ARG A 43 -5.49 1.47 -1.81
N LEU A 44 -5.80 0.18 -1.97
CA LEU A 44 -4.91 -0.76 -2.66
C LEU A 44 -4.78 -0.42 -4.15
N LEU A 45 -5.86 0.03 -4.79
CA LEU A 45 -5.82 0.48 -6.18
C LEU A 45 -4.99 1.77 -6.32
N ASP A 46 -5.22 2.76 -5.45
CA ASP A 46 -4.42 3.99 -5.38
C ASP A 46 -2.93 3.71 -5.10
N ASP A 47 -2.64 2.73 -4.25
CA ASP A 47 -1.28 2.25 -4.01
C ASP A 47 -0.67 1.62 -5.26
N ALA A 48 -1.43 0.81 -6.00
CA ALA A 48 -0.97 0.12 -7.20
C ALA A 48 -0.62 1.10 -8.34
N VAL A 49 -1.44 2.15 -8.52
CA VAL A 49 -1.16 3.21 -9.51
C VAL A 49 0.16 3.91 -9.18
N VAL A 50 0.33 4.36 -7.94
CA VAL A 50 1.58 5.02 -7.51
C VAL A 50 2.77 4.05 -7.58
N ALA A 51 2.57 2.77 -7.30
CA ALA A 51 3.62 1.76 -7.38
C ALA A 51 4.08 1.52 -8.82
N ALA A 52 3.18 1.58 -9.80
CA ALA A 52 3.54 1.51 -11.22
C ALA A 52 4.36 2.73 -11.65
N GLU A 53 4.00 3.94 -11.23
CA GLU A 53 4.78 5.16 -11.50
C GLU A 53 6.16 5.14 -10.84
N ILE A 54 6.27 4.60 -9.62
CA ILE A 54 7.55 4.42 -8.94
C ILE A 54 8.47 3.50 -9.78
N GLN A 55 7.91 2.42 -10.33
CA GLN A 55 8.66 1.48 -11.15
C GLN A 55 9.17 2.15 -12.43
N THR A 56 8.33 2.88 -13.15
CA THR A 56 8.74 3.55 -14.40
C THR A 56 9.85 4.57 -14.17
N ILE A 57 9.77 5.36 -13.08
CA ILE A 57 10.82 6.30 -12.70
C ILE A 57 12.10 5.57 -12.29
N PHE A 58 11.98 4.48 -11.53
CA PHE A 58 13.12 3.70 -11.09
C PHE A 58 13.88 3.09 -12.27
N ASP A 59 13.15 2.55 -13.25
CA ASP A 59 13.74 1.94 -14.45
C ASP A 59 14.37 2.98 -15.38
N ALA A 60 13.74 4.16 -15.53
CA ALA A 60 14.31 5.28 -16.28
C ALA A 60 15.66 5.74 -15.71
N GLU A 61 15.84 5.62 -14.39
CA GLU A 61 17.02 6.06 -13.65
C GLU A 61 17.98 4.90 -13.29
N ASN A 62 17.88 3.77 -14.01
CA ASN A 62 18.72 2.57 -13.84
C ASN A 62 18.78 2.04 -12.40
N GLY A 63 17.72 2.24 -11.62
CA GLY A 63 17.61 1.79 -10.24
C GLY A 63 18.53 2.49 -9.23
N VAL A 64 19.13 3.62 -9.60
CA VAL A 64 20.03 4.36 -8.71
C VAL A 64 19.23 5.10 -7.63
N TRP A 65 18.01 5.53 -7.96
CA TRP A 65 17.26 6.44 -7.12
C TRP A 65 16.53 5.72 -5.98
N GLY A 66 16.75 6.22 -4.76
CA GLY A 66 16.01 5.79 -3.57
C GLY A 66 14.73 6.59 -3.36
N ALA A 67 13.97 6.20 -2.34
CA ALA A 67 12.66 6.79 -2.00
C ALA A 67 12.64 8.33 -1.92
N ARG A 68 13.73 8.96 -1.47
CA ARG A 68 13.82 10.42 -1.37
C ARG A 68 13.81 11.11 -2.74
N ARG A 69 14.60 10.62 -3.71
CA ARG A 69 14.67 11.22 -5.06
C ARG A 69 13.38 10.95 -5.82
N ILE A 70 12.89 9.71 -5.76
CA ILE A 70 11.61 9.34 -6.38
C ILE A 70 10.44 10.15 -5.79
N THR A 71 10.43 10.45 -4.49
CA THR A 71 9.37 11.31 -3.91
C THR A 71 9.46 12.75 -4.41
N ALA A 72 10.66 13.29 -4.63
CA ALA A 72 10.82 14.63 -5.19
C ALA A 72 10.30 14.66 -6.64
N GLU A 73 10.69 13.65 -7.41
CA GLU A 73 10.35 13.44 -8.81
C GLU A 73 8.83 13.27 -9.03
N LEU A 74 8.16 12.48 -8.18
CA LEU A 74 6.70 12.29 -8.18
C LEU A 74 5.91 13.55 -7.79
N ASN A 75 6.53 14.45 -7.01
CA ASN A 75 5.89 15.68 -6.54
C ASN A 75 6.29 16.91 -7.38
N ASP A 76 7.07 16.71 -8.44
CA ASP A 76 7.55 17.80 -9.29
C ASP A 76 6.41 18.30 -10.19
N PRO A 77 5.98 19.58 -10.08
CA PRO A 77 4.91 20.13 -10.90
C PRO A 77 5.29 20.27 -12.39
N THR A 78 6.57 20.17 -12.74
CA THR A 78 7.06 20.29 -14.13
C THR A 78 7.03 18.96 -14.90
N ARG A 79 6.66 17.87 -14.23
CA ARG A 79 6.60 16.53 -14.83
C ARG A 79 5.56 16.47 -15.95
N ARG A 80 6.02 16.20 -17.17
CA ARG A 80 5.24 16.30 -18.42
C ARG A 80 4.23 15.17 -18.62
N ASP A 81 4.44 14.01 -17.98
CA ASP A 81 3.63 12.79 -18.16
C ASP A 81 2.42 12.70 -17.21
N GLY A 82 1.88 13.85 -16.80
CA GLY A 82 0.93 14.01 -15.69
C GLY A 82 -0.28 13.09 -15.67
N ALA A 83 -0.12 11.87 -15.16
CA ALA A 83 -1.21 10.99 -14.74
C ALA A 83 -1.59 11.27 -13.27
N THR A 84 -0.60 11.50 -12.41
CA THR A 84 -0.82 12.04 -11.08
C THR A 84 -0.95 13.57 -11.16
N THR A 85 -2.19 14.04 -11.18
CA THR A 85 -2.49 15.47 -11.05
C THR A 85 -1.73 16.04 -9.84
N PRO A 86 -1.06 17.21 -9.94
CA PRO A 86 -0.33 17.85 -8.83
C PRO A 86 -1.19 18.16 -7.58
N ALA A 87 -2.49 17.85 -7.62
CA ALA A 87 -3.45 18.08 -6.57
C ALA A 87 -3.14 17.36 -5.24
N LYS A 88 -2.29 16.33 -5.21
CA LYS A 88 -2.00 15.62 -3.95
C LYS A 88 -0.56 15.16 -3.82
N ARG A 89 0.23 15.95 -3.08
CA ARG A 89 1.58 15.58 -2.66
C ARG A 89 1.61 14.18 -2.02
N ILE A 90 2.48 13.31 -2.53
CA ILE A 90 2.71 11.97 -2.01
C ILE A 90 3.72 12.03 -0.87
N ASN A 91 3.36 11.42 0.26
CA ASN A 91 4.25 11.32 1.41
C ASN A 91 5.39 10.32 1.13
N ARG A 92 6.64 10.72 1.44
CA ARG A 92 7.84 9.86 1.37
C ARG A 92 7.68 8.50 2.05
N LYS A 93 6.94 8.41 3.16
CA LYS A 93 6.68 7.13 3.85
C LYS A 93 5.84 6.18 3.01
N LYS A 94 4.89 6.71 2.20
CA LYS A 94 4.09 5.91 1.25
C LYS A 94 5.02 5.34 0.17
N VAL A 95 5.84 6.19 -0.46
CA VAL A 95 6.83 5.77 -1.48
C VAL A 95 7.77 4.71 -0.94
N ALA A 96 8.38 4.95 0.24
CA ALA A 96 9.30 3.99 0.85
C ALA A 96 8.66 2.65 1.21
N ARG A 97 7.35 2.63 1.53
CA ARG A 97 6.62 1.38 1.74
C ARG A 97 6.37 0.65 0.42
N LEU A 98 5.95 1.37 -0.63
CA LEU A 98 5.66 0.79 -1.95
C LEU A 98 6.94 0.25 -2.61
N MET A 99 8.04 0.99 -2.57
CA MET A 99 9.35 0.51 -3.03
C MET A 99 9.75 -0.80 -2.33
N ARG A 100 9.60 -0.87 -1.00
CA ARG A 100 9.88 -2.12 -0.27
C ARG A 100 8.96 -3.26 -0.68
N ALA A 101 7.68 -2.99 -0.91
CA ALA A 101 6.73 -4.01 -1.35
C ALA A 101 7.06 -4.57 -2.75
N GLN A 102 7.71 -3.77 -3.59
CA GLN A 102 8.19 -4.15 -4.93
C GLN A 102 9.66 -4.62 -4.94
N ASN A 103 10.32 -4.72 -3.78
CA ASN A 103 11.76 -5.02 -3.67
C ASN A 103 12.68 -4.03 -4.43
N LEU A 104 12.25 -2.77 -4.59
CA LEU A 104 13.04 -1.70 -5.18
C LEU A 104 13.92 -1.04 -4.12
N PHE A 105 15.23 -1.09 -4.33
CA PHE A 105 16.21 -0.46 -3.46
C PHE A 105 17.09 0.46 -4.28
N GLY A 106 17.14 1.73 -3.90
CA GLY A 106 18.08 2.67 -4.50
C GLY A 106 19.52 2.26 -4.18
N PHE A 107 20.42 2.52 -5.12
CA PHE A 107 21.83 2.20 -4.97
C PHE A 107 22.44 2.90 -3.74
N GLN A 108 23.08 2.12 -2.87
CA GLN A 108 23.88 2.63 -1.76
C GLN A 108 25.25 1.92 -1.75
N LYS A 109 26.34 2.70 -1.73
CA LYS A 109 27.68 2.13 -1.54
C LYS A 109 27.75 1.49 -0.16
N LYS A 110 28.03 0.18 -0.09
CA LYS A 110 28.39 -0.47 1.18
C LYS A 110 29.71 0.15 1.68
N ARG A 111 29.72 0.61 2.93
CA ARG A 111 30.95 1.01 3.61
C ARG A 111 31.80 -0.26 3.77
N ARG A 112 32.98 -0.31 3.14
CA ARG A 112 33.97 -1.35 3.45
C ARG A 112 34.45 -1.09 4.88
N VAL A 113 34.31 -2.10 5.73
CA VAL A 113 34.96 -2.17 7.05
C VAL A 113 36.33 -2.78 6.83
#